data_AF-A0A8X7XY27-F1
#
_entry.id   AF-A0A8X7XY27-F1
#
_cell.length_a   1.000
_cell.length_b   1.000
_cell.length_c   1.000
_cell.angle_alpha   90.00
_cell.angle_beta   90.00
_cell.angle_gamma   90.00
#
_symmetry.space_group_name_H-M   'P 1'
#
loop_
_entity.id
_entity.type
_entity.pdbx_description
1 polymer ?
#
loop_
_entity_poly.entity_id
_entity_poly.type
_entity_poly.pdbx_seq_one_letter_code
_entity_poly.pdbx_strand_id
1 'polypeptide(L)'
;MNPFFLPPPLPISFIPFPPPNPILVRRHPLYCPPPSHFFPVTNTGIHWKKPPPGFVKLNTDASYKYNCSRSSVAGVCRDEHGIWLFGFSSRVISGSAFEAELLAVREAMKLAWDKGLKRVIMESDSESVVNRIRNQLTRRPKNQIEAMILECQSYVSREWNCFLQHTHREGNFAADALTKIIISESFELHIFNHPPRSLSLILLADKIGMAVARHGALDRNQIKHLKVLRRELLARNLHWWHAVASWTWDAQDETCGICRMAFDGCCPDCKLPGDDCPLIWGACNHAFHLHCILKWVNSQTSQAHCPMCRREWQFKE
;
A
#
# COMPACT_ATOMS: atom_id res chain seq x y z
N MET A 1 -15.42 -52.70 50.08
CA MET A 1 -15.39 -52.26 51.49
C MET A 1 -14.19 -51.35 51.65
N ASN A 2 -14.45 -50.15 52.17
CA ASN A 2 -13.54 -49.09 52.60
C ASN A 2 -12.53 -49.62 53.68
N PRO A 3 -11.48 -48.88 54.11
CA PRO A 3 -11.27 -47.45 53.86
C PRO A 3 -9.83 -46.92 53.66
N PHE A 4 -9.79 -45.74 53.04
CA PHE A 4 -8.85 -44.63 53.26
C PHE A 4 -8.54 -44.38 54.75
N PHE A 5 -7.35 -43.86 55.10
CA PHE A 5 -7.19 -42.75 56.07
C PHE A 5 -5.75 -42.18 56.02
N LEU A 6 -5.60 -40.89 55.73
CA LEU A 6 -4.43 -40.03 56.01
C LEU A 6 -4.68 -39.28 57.33
N PRO A 7 -3.63 -38.97 58.12
CA PRO A 7 -3.47 -37.59 58.66
C PRO A 7 -1.99 -37.20 58.96
N PRO A 8 -1.63 -36.01 59.53
CA PRO A 8 -2.15 -34.62 59.47
C PRO A 8 -1.04 -33.57 59.10
N PRO A 9 -1.33 -32.24 59.05
CA PRO A 9 -0.38 -31.18 58.64
C PRO A 9 0.18 -30.22 59.74
N LEU A 10 1.35 -29.60 59.43
CA LEU A 10 1.94 -28.25 59.75
C LEU A 10 2.37 -27.83 61.18
N PRO A 11 3.42 -26.97 61.34
CA PRO A 11 3.17 -25.52 61.50
C PRO A 11 4.20 -24.54 60.85
N ILE A 12 3.77 -23.28 60.74
CA ILE A 12 4.43 -22.08 60.19
C ILE A 12 5.32 -21.40 61.25
N SER A 13 6.42 -20.72 60.86
CA SER A 13 6.98 -19.62 61.69
C SER A 13 7.62 -18.49 60.86
N PHE A 14 7.46 -17.26 61.38
CA PHE A 14 7.74 -15.94 60.80
C PHE A 14 9.11 -15.36 61.27
N ILE A 15 9.84 -14.73 60.33
CA ILE A 15 10.68 -13.48 60.30
C ILE A 15 11.32 -12.92 61.61
N PRO A 16 12.56 -12.35 61.57
CA PRO A 16 12.72 -10.88 61.36
C PRO A 16 13.99 -10.42 60.57
N PHE A 17 13.88 -9.29 59.86
CA PHE A 17 15.01 -8.39 59.46
C PHE A 17 15.48 -7.57 60.68
N PRO A 18 16.76 -7.11 60.78
CA PRO A 18 17.08 -5.67 60.49
C PRO A 18 18.60 -5.42 60.14
N PRO A 19 19.14 -4.16 60.07
CA PRO A 19 18.88 -3.06 59.13
C PRO A 19 20.24 -2.47 58.56
N PRO A 20 20.46 -1.17 58.20
CA PRO A 20 21.03 -0.80 56.87
C PRO A 20 22.31 0.10 56.82
N ASN A 21 22.96 0.14 55.64
CA ASN A 21 23.77 1.23 54.99
C ASN A 21 25.06 1.75 55.67
N PRO A 22 25.97 2.53 55.01
CA PRO A 22 26.01 3.09 53.63
C PRO A 22 27.36 2.79 52.88
N ILE A 23 27.54 3.09 51.57
CA ILE A 23 28.23 4.29 51.07
C ILE A 23 28.15 4.35 49.52
N LEU A 24 28.02 5.58 49.03
CA LEU A 24 27.84 6.06 47.66
C LEU A 24 28.94 5.66 46.67
N VAL A 25 28.54 5.31 45.43
CA VAL A 25 29.13 5.88 44.22
C VAL A 25 28.03 6.15 43.18
N ARG A 26 27.85 7.42 42.81
CA ARG A 26 26.99 7.88 41.71
C ARG A 26 27.67 7.60 40.36
N ARG A 27 27.00 6.85 39.47
CA ARG A 27 26.99 7.10 38.01
C ARG A 27 25.61 6.73 37.46
N HIS A 28 24.94 7.72 36.87
CA HIS A 28 23.61 7.62 36.29
C HIS A 28 23.56 6.65 35.09
N PRO A 29 22.61 5.71 35.05
CA PRO A 29 21.96 5.33 33.80
C PRO A 29 20.80 6.30 33.57
N LEU A 30 20.84 7.04 32.46
CA LEU A 30 19.67 7.75 31.92
C LEU A 30 18.63 6.71 31.49
N TYR A 31 17.86 6.21 32.45
CA TYR A 31 16.64 5.48 32.19
C TYR A 31 15.48 6.45 32.41
N CYS A 32 15.08 7.16 31.36
CA CYS A 32 13.78 7.82 31.36
C CYS A 32 12.70 6.73 31.37
N PRO A 33 11.84 6.65 32.40
CA PRO A 33 10.67 5.80 32.31
C PRO A 33 9.78 6.33 31.17
N PRO A 34 9.13 5.46 30.38
CA PRO A 34 8.16 5.92 29.40
C PRO A 34 7.03 6.67 30.14
N PRO A 35 6.48 7.76 29.57
CA PRO A 35 5.42 8.52 30.20
C PRO A 35 4.23 7.64 30.54
N SER A 36 3.64 7.90 31.69
CA SER A 36 2.41 7.34 32.24
C SER A 36 1.22 7.54 31.30
N HIS A 37 1.15 6.72 30.25
CA HIS A 37 -0.05 6.39 29.51
C HIS A 37 -0.21 4.87 29.54
N PHE A 38 -0.31 4.33 30.76
CA PHE A 38 -1.06 3.11 30.99
C PHE A 38 -2.53 3.43 30.66
N PHE A 39 -2.87 3.36 29.38
CA PHE A 39 -4.26 3.18 29.01
C PHE A 39 -4.70 1.84 29.62
N PRO A 40 -5.82 1.78 30.36
CA PRO A 40 -6.35 0.52 30.81
C PRO A 40 -6.55 -0.36 29.58
N VAL A 41 -6.07 -1.60 29.62
CA VAL A 41 -6.40 -2.62 28.62
C VAL A 41 -7.90 -2.87 28.74
N THR A 42 -8.70 -2.07 28.04
CA THR A 42 -10.07 -2.44 27.71
C THR A 42 -9.98 -3.47 26.60
N ASN A 43 -9.98 -4.73 27.02
CA ASN A 43 -10.02 -5.90 26.17
C ASN A 43 -11.40 -6.03 25.46
N THR A 44 -11.73 -5.10 24.56
CA THR A 44 -12.99 -5.11 23.79
C THR A 44 -12.82 -4.63 22.33
N GLY A 45 -11.59 -4.38 21.89
CA GLY A 45 -11.29 -3.88 20.55
C GLY A 45 -10.98 -4.99 19.54
N ILE A 46 -11.81 -5.13 18.50
CA ILE A 46 -11.55 -6.03 17.37
C ILE A 46 -10.58 -5.31 16.41
N HIS A 47 -9.54 -6.02 15.96
CA HIS A 47 -8.57 -5.54 14.96
C HIS A 47 -8.08 -6.71 14.11
N TRP A 48 -7.51 -6.39 12.95
CA TRP A 48 -6.83 -7.36 12.12
C TRP A 48 -5.61 -7.96 12.84
N LYS A 49 -5.49 -9.29 12.82
CA LYS A 49 -4.35 -10.00 13.45
C LYS A 49 -3.43 -10.58 12.39
N LYS A 50 -2.12 -10.43 12.59
CA LYS A 50 -1.09 -11.05 11.75
C LYS A 50 -1.26 -12.58 11.71
N PRO A 51 -1.01 -13.23 10.57
CA PRO A 51 -0.99 -14.69 10.52
C PRO A 51 0.25 -15.25 11.26
N PRO A 52 0.24 -16.54 11.63
CA PRO A 52 1.40 -17.22 12.19
C PRO A 52 2.60 -17.21 11.23
N PRO A 53 3.82 -17.45 11.73
CA PRO A 53 4.98 -17.44 10.87
C PRO A 53 4.90 -18.37 9.67
N GLY A 54 5.32 -17.89 8.50
CA GLY A 54 5.29 -18.59 7.23
C GLY A 54 3.91 -18.63 6.53
N PHE A 55 2.85 -18.14 7.16
CA PHE A 55 1.54 -18.00 6.53
C PHE A 55 1.35 -16.61 5.94
N VAL A 56 0.57 -16.54 4.87
CA VAL A 56 -0.01 -15.29 4.38
C VAL A 56 -1.48 -15.23 4.74
N LYS A 57 -2.01 -14.03 4.89
CA LYS A 57 -3.42 -13.78 5.19
C LYS A 57 -4.07 -12.99 4.06
N LEU A 58 -5.16 -13.54 3.52
CA LEU A 58 -5.93 -12.97 2.43
C LEU A 58 -7.34 -12.62 2.91
N ASN A 59 -7.58 -11.33 3.11
CA ASN A 59 -8.87 -10.78 3.48
C ASN A 59 -9.68 -10.48 2.22
N THR A 60 -10.96 -10.83 2.21
CA THR A 60 -11.88 -10.63 1.07
C THR A 60 -13.13 -9.88 1.50
N ASP A 61 -13.69 -9.09 0.61
CA ASP A 61 -14.91 -8.33 0.85
C ASP A 61 -15.64 -8.07 -0.46
N ALA A 62 -16.95 -7.80 -0.38
CA ALA A 62 -17.73 -7.35 -1.52
C ALA A 62 -18.65 -6.16 -1.18
N SER A 63 -18.73 -5.21 -2.11
CA SER A 63 -19.73 -4.14 -2.06
C SER A 63 -20.87 -4.46 -3.01
N TYR A 64 -22.04 -4.79 -2.44
CA TYR A 64 -23.30 -5.02 -3.13
C TYR A 64 -24.30 -3.90 -2.84
N LYS A 65 -25.03 -3.45 -3.87
CA LYS A 65 -26.15 -2.52 -3.73
C LYS A 65 -27.40 -3.06 -4.43
N TYR A 66 -28.49 -3.18 -3.69
CA TYR A 66 -29.79 -3.57 -4.24
C TYR A 66 -30.22 -2.65 -5.39
N ASN A 67 -30.80 -3.20 -6.45
CA ASN A 67 -31.14 -2.52 -7.71
C ASN A 67 -29.96 -1.88 -8.45
N CYS A 68 -28.71 -2.22 -8.12
CA CYS A 68 -27.56 -1.90 -8.93
C CYS A 68 -27.16 -3.13 -9.75
N SER A 69 -26.93 -2.95 -11.05
CA SER A 69 -26.52 -4.04 -11.94
C SER A 69 -25.08 -4.51 -11.70
N ARG A 70 -24.31 -3.81 -10.85
CA ARG A 70 -22.88 -4.06 -10.65
C ARG A 70 -22.53 -4.03 -9.16
N SER A 71 -21.80 -5.06 -8.75
CA SER A 71 -21.11 -5.13 -7.47
C SER A 71 -19.60 -5.00 -7.69
N SER A 72 -18.87 -4.77 -6.61
CA SER A 72 -17.41 -4.90 -6.61
C SER A 72 -16.99 -5.94 -5.59
N VAL A 73 -15.94 -6.67 -5.94
CA VAL A 73 -15.25 -7.59 -5.04
C VAL A 73 -13.81 -7.15 -4.89
N ALA A 74 -13.22 -7.37 -3.74
CA ALA A 74 -11.82 -7.08 -3.52
C ALA A 74 -11.20 -8.01 -2.49
N GLY A 75 -9.87 -8.03 -2.48
CA GLY A 75 -9.13 -8.67 -1.41
C GLY A 75 -7.72 -8.13 -1.24
N VAL A 76 -7.21 -8.29 -0.02
CA VAL A 76 -5.90 -7.78 0.41
C VAL A 76 -5.10 -8.95 0.99
N CYS A 77 -3.96 -9.24 0.36
CA CYS A 77 -3.01 -10.26 0.79
C CYS A 77 -1.82 -9.63 1.53
N ARG A 78 -1.53 -10.15 2.73
CA ARG A 78 -0.45 -9.69 3.60
C ARG A 78 0.35 -10.86 4.17
N ASP A 79 1.63 -10.64 4.43
CA ASP A 79 2.50 -11.63 5.06
C ASP A 79 2.37 -11.68 6.61
N GLU A 80 3.20 -12.51 7.24
CA GLU A 80 3.32 -12.66 8.70
C GLU A 80 3.69 -11.36 9.44
N HIS A 81 4.32 -10.40 8.76
CA HIS A 81 4.71 -9.11 9.31
C HIS A 81 3.65 -8.01 9.07
N GLY A 82 2.56 -8.35 8.36
CA GLY A 82 1.53 -7.41 7.92
C GLY A 82 1.97 -6.54 6.74
N ILE A 83 3.00 -6.95 6.01
CA ILE A 83 3.46 -6.29 4.79
C ILE A 83 2.55 -6.70 3.62
N TRP A 84 2.22 -5.72 2.78
CA TRP A 84 1.44 -5.95 1.57
C TRP A 84 2.18 -6.85 0.59
N LEU A 85 1.51 -7.91 0.13
CA LEU A 85 2.01 -8.77 -0.94
C LEU A 85 1.32 -8.42 -2.27
N PHE A 86 -0.01 -8.40 -2.27
CA PHE A 86 -0.82 -7.95 -3.39
C PHE A 86 -2.24 -7.63 -2.92
N GLY A 87 -2.98 -6.92 -3.75
CA GLY A 87 -4.43 -6.79 -3.62
C GLY A 87 -5.09 -7.08 -4.96
N PHE A 88 -6.39 -7.28 -4.95
CA PHE A 88 -7.18 -7.40 -6.16
C PHE A 88 -8.51 -6.67 -6.03
N SER A 89 -9.07 -6.27 -7.15
CA SER A 89 -10.44 -5.81 -7.24
C SER A 89 -11.02 -6.14 -8.62
N SER A 90 -12.31 -6.43 -8.68
CA SER A 90 -13.04 -6.57 -9.94
C SER A 90 -14.48 -6.11 -9.82
N ARG A 91 -15.08 -5.69 -10.94
CA ARG A 91 -16.53 -5.59 -11.06
C ARG A 91 -17.11 -6.98 -11.28
N VAL A 92 -18.24 -7.24 -10.63
CA VAL A 92 -19.00 -8.48 -10.84
C VAL A 92 -20.48 -8.21 -10.98
N ILE A 93 -21.18 -9.15 -11.58
CA ILE A 93 -22.64 -9.20 -11.56
C ILE A 93 -23.03 -10.17 -10.45
N SER A 94 -23.94 -9.75 -9.57
CA SER A 94 -24.45 -10.58 -8.48
C SER A 94 -25.89 -10.17 -8.18
N GLY A 95 -26.77 -11.13 -7.93
CA GLY A 95 -28.16 -10.88 -7.52
C GLY A 95 -28.35 -10.70 -6.01
N SER A 96 -27.31 -10.88 -5.20
CA SER A 96 -27.39 -10.73 -3.75
C SER A 96 -26.04 -10.40 -3.11
N ALA A 97 -26.07 -9.88 -1.87
CA ALA A 97 -24.87 -9.70 -1.06
C ALA A 97 -24.14 -11.03 -0.81
N PHE A 98 -24.88 -12.12 -0.58
CA PHE A 98 -24.30 -13.46 -0.42
C PHE A 98 -23.49 -13.90 -1.64
N GLU A 99 -24.05 -13.70 -2.84
CA GLU A 99 -23.38 -14.06 -4.09
C GLU A 99 -22.15 -13.19 -4.36
N ALA A 100 -22.22 -11.89 -4.06
CA ALA A 100 -21.07 -10.99 -4.18
C ALA A 100 -19.91 -11.41 -3.25
N GLU A 101 -20.22 -11.73 -1.99
CA GLU A 101 -19.24 -12.23 -1.02
C GLU A 101 -18.65 -13.57 -1.45
N LEU A 102 -19.48 -14.49 -1.96
CA LEU A 102 -19.03 -15.78 -2.49
C LEU A 102 -18.08 -15.60 -3.67
N LEU A 103 -18.37 -14.67 -4.58
CA LEU A 103 -17.50 -14.31 -5.70
C LEU A 103 -16.17 -13.75 -5.21
N ALA A 104 -16.16 -12.88 -4.19
CA ALA A 104 -14.93 -12.34 -3.61
C ALA A 104 -14.03 -13.45 -3.07
N VAL A 105 -14.60 -14.42 -2.34
CA VAL A 105 -13.88 -15.59 -1.82
C VAL A 105 -13.37 -16.47 -2.96
N ARG A 106 -14.18 -16.72 -3.99
CA ARG A 106 -13.77 -17.52 -5.15
C ARG A 106 -12.57 -16.90 -5.88
N GLU A 107 -12.64 -15.61 -6.22
CA GLU A 107 -11.56 -14.91 -6.90
C GLU A 107 -10.28 -14.92 -6.08
N ALA A 108 -10.39 -14.75 -4.76
CA ALA A 108 -9.27 -14.85 -3.84
C ALA A 108 -8.63 -16.24 -3.85
N MET A 109 -9.43 -17.31 -3.81
CA MET A 109 -8.92 -18.70 -3.82
C MET A 109 -8.20 -19.02 -5.12
N LYS A 110 -8.82 -18.67 -6.25
CA LYS A 110 -8.24 -18.83 -7.57
C LYS A 110 -6.92 -18.07 -7.71
N LEU A 111 -6.92 -16.77 -7.39
CA LEU A 111 -5.73 -15.95 -7.50
C LEU A 111 -4.60 -16.42 -6.57
N ALA A 112 -4.94 -16.83 -5.34
CA ALA A 112 -3.96 -17.35 -4.38
C ALA A 112 -3.31 -18.65 -4.89
N TRP A 113 -4.10 -19.53 -5.48
CA TRP A 113 -3.61 -20.76 -6.10
C TRP A 113 -2.74 -20.47 -7.33
N ASP A 114 -3.20 -19.61 -8.24
CA ASP A 114 -2.51 -19.24 -9.47
C ASP A 114 -1.16 -18.54 -9.19
N LYS A 115 -1.07 -17.79 -8.08
CA LYS A 115 0.19 -17.21 -7.57
C LYS A 115 1.12 -18.23 -6.89
N GLY A 116 0.72 -19.49 -6.78
CA GLY A 116 1.54 -20.56 -6.21
C GLY A 116 1.69 -20.48 -4.68
N LEU A 117 0.80 -19.79 -3.98
CA LEU A 117 0.83 -19.72 -2.52
C LEU A 117 0.61 -21.12 -1.92
N LYS A 118 1.27 -21.41 -0.81
CA LYS A 118 1.22 -22.74 -0.17
C LYS A 118 0.62 -22.76 1.22
N ARG A 119 0.63 -21.62 1.93
CA ARG A 119 0.18 -21.49 3.32
C ARG A 119 -0.66 -20.22 3.45
N VAL A 120 -1.98 -20.36 3.34
CA VAL A 120 -2.93 -19.24 3.22
C VAL A 120 -3.99 -19.34 4.31
N ILE A 121 -4.21 -18.24 5.02
CA ILE A 121 -5.38 -18.02 5.86
C ILE A 121 -6.28 -17.04 5.12
N MET A 122 -7.43 -17.50 4.66
CA MET A 122 -8.42 -16.68 3.98
C MET A 122 -9.49 -16.23 4.98
N GLU A 123 -9.80 -14.94 4.97
CA GLU A 123 -10.76 -14.31 5.89
C GLU A 123 -11.84 -13.56 5.11
N SER A 124 -13.11 -13.86 5.41
CA SER A 124 -14.28 -13.12 4.95
C SER A 124 -15.10 -12.69 6.16
N ASP A 125 -15.75 -11.53 6.09
CA ASP A 125 -16.69 -11.07 7.11
C ASP A 125 -18.11 -11.67 6.94
N SER A 126 -18.34 -12.44 5.87
CA SER A 126 -19.58 -13.15 5.62
C SER A 126 -19.55 -14.55 6.22
N GLU A 127 -19.99 -14.66 7.47
CA GLU A 127 -20.13 -15.95 8.16
C GLU A 127 -20.97 -16.95 7.36
N SER A 128 -22.01 -16.47 6.68
CA SER A 128 -22.89 -17.29 5.82
C SER A 128 -22.12 -17.96 4.68
N VAL A 129 -21.23 -17.24 3.99
CA VAL A 129 -20.39 -17.77 2.91
C VAL A 129 -19.36 -18.73 3.45
N VAL A 130 -18.67 -18.36 4.53
CA VAL A 130 -17.66 -19.21 5.18
C VAL A 130 -18.26 -20.56 5.60
N ASN A 131 -19.41 -20.53 6.26
CA ASN A 131 -20.09 -21.75 6.71
C ASN A 131 -20.57 -22.59 5.52
N ARG A 132 -21.09 -21.95 4.46
CA ARG A 132 -21.55 -22.66 3.27
C ARG A 132 -20.42 -23.37 2.52
N ILE A 133 -19.25 -22.75 2.41
CA ILE A 133 -18.07 -23.37 1.77
C ILE A 133 -17.51 -24.49 2.64
N ARG A 134 -17.39 -24.30 3.96
CA ARG A 134 -16.87 -25.34 4.88
C ARG A 134 -17.75 -26.58 4.95
N ASN A 135 -19.07 -26.40 4.81
CA ASN A 135 -20.02 -27.51 4.78
C ASN A 135 -19.95 -28.26 3.44
N GLN A 136 -19.09 -29.28 3.37
CA GLN A 136 -18.90 -30.08 2.16
C GLN A 136 -20.21 -30.72 1.70
N LEU A 137 -20.57 -30.50 0.44
CA LEU A 137 -21.73 -31.11 -0.19
C LEU A 137 -21.26 -32.20 -1.17
N THR A 138 -21.82 -33.40 -1.08
CA THR A 138 -21.54 -34.52 -2.01
C THR A 138 -22.58 -34.62 -3.13
N ARG A 139 -23.21 -33.50 -3.50
CA ARG A 139 -24.36 -33.49 -4.43
C ARG A 139 -24.03 -32.72 -5.70
N ARG A 140 -24.68 -33.07 -6.80
CA ARG A 140 -24.60 -32.31 -8.06
C ARG A 140 -25.17 -30.91 -7.86
N PRO A 141 -24.52 -29.86 -8.41
CA PRO A 141 -25.00 -28.49 -8.29
C PRO A 141 -26.31 -28.31 -9.06
N LYS A 142 -27.29 -27.66 -8.43
CA LYS A 142 -28.61 -27.36 -9.03
C LYS A 142 -28.65 -26.00 -9.72
N ASN A 143 -27.72 -25.12 -9.39
CA ASN A 143 -27.64 -23.75 -9.91
C ASN A 143 -26.18 -23.24 -9.90
N GLN A 144 -25.97 -22.04 -10.46
CA GLN A 144 -24.64 -21.44 -10.58
C GLN A 144 -24.00 -21.14 -9.21
N ILE A 145 -24.80 -20.75 -8.20
CA ILE A 145 -24.30 -20.48 -6.85
C ILE A 145 -23.76 -21.77 -6.20
N GLU A 146 -24.48 -22.89 -6.33
CA GLU A 146 -24.01 -24.20 -5.86
C GLU A 146 -22.76 -24.67 -6.59
N ALA A 147 -22.68 -24.44 -7.91
CA ALA A 147 -21.47 -24.74 -8.68
C ALA A 147 -20.26 -23.93 -8.17
N MET A 148 -20.47 -22.65 -7.84
CA MET A 148 -19.45 -21.75 -7.30
C MET A 148 -18.98 -22.18 -5.89
N ILE A 149 -19.90 -22.64 -5.04
CA ILE A 149 -19.57 -23.21 -3.73
C ILE A 149 -18.70 -24.47 -3.89
N LEU A 150 -19.08 -25.38 -4.79
CA LEU A 150 -18.30 -26.59 -5.08
C LEU A 150 -16.92 -26.24 -5.65
N GLU A 151 -16.81 -25.20 -6.48
CA GLU A 151 -15.54 -24.70 -6.97
C GLU A 151 -14.65 -24.21 -5.80
N CYS A 152 -15.19 -23.40 -4.89
CA CYS A 152 -14.46 -22.95 -3.69
C CYS A 152 -14.03 -24.15 -2.81
N GLN A 153 -14.90 -25.12 -2.62
CA GLN A 153 -14.59 -26.36 -1.89
C GLN A 153 -13.44 -27.14 -2.54
N SER A 154 -13.40 -27.17 -3.88
CA SER A 154 -12.33 -27.81 -4.63
C SER A 154 -10.97 -27.16 -4.39
N TYR A 155 -10.91 -25.85 -4.12
CA TYR A 155 -9.68 -25.16 -3.75
C TYR A 155 -9.24 -25.55 -2.34
N VAL A 156 -10.17 -25.58 -1.38
CA VAL A 156 -9.86 -25.97 0.01
C VAL A 156 -9.31 -27.39 0.10
N SER A 157 -9.70 -28.29 -0.81
CA SER A 157 -9.22 -29.68 -0.85
C SER A 157 -7.95 -29.92 -1.68
N ARG A 158 -7.34 -28.88 -2.27
CA ARG A 158 -6.08 -29.03 -3.04
C ARG A 158 -4.89 -29.30 -2.13
N GLU A 159 -3.77 -29.66 -2.74
CA GLU A 159 -2.48 -29.86 -2.08
C GLU A 159 -1.80 -28.52 -1.72
N TRP A 160 -2.36 -27.85 -0.71
CA TRP A 160 -1.83 -26.65 -0.04
C TRP A 160 -2.49 -26.46 1.33
N ASN A 161 -1.85 -25.71 2.22
CA ASN A 161 -2.40 -25.39 3.53
C ASN A 161 -3.28 -24.14 3.43
N CYS A 162 -4.54 -24.32 3.03
CA CYS A 162 -5.52 -23.23 2.90
C CYS A 162 -6.62 -23.35 3.95
N PHE A 163 -6.72 -22.34 4.82
CA PHE A 163 -7.74 -22.24 5.86
C PHE A 163 -8.68 -21.08 5.56
N LEU A 164 -9.94 -21.36 5.24
CA LEU A 164 -10.98 -20.33 5.16
C LEU A 164 -11.59 -20.11 6.54
N GLN A 165 -11.72 -18.86 7.00
CA GLN A 165 -12.34 -18.50 8.28
C GLN A 165 -13.13 -17.19 8.26
N HIS A 166 -14.03 -17.05 9.23
CA HIS A 166 -14.79 -15.83 9.45
C HIS A 166 -13.96 -14.85 10.29
N THR A 167 -14.00 -13.57 9.91
CA THR A 167 -13.51 -12.45 10.73
C THR A 167 -14.63 -11.46 10.96
N HIS A 168 -14.60 -10.72 12.06
CA HIS A 168 -15.49 -9.57 12.18
C HIS A 168 -15.09 -8.44 11.22
N ARG A 169 -16.05 -7.57 10.89
CA ARG A 169 -15.87 -6.42 9.98
C ARG A 169 -14.69 -5.53 10.36
N GLU A 170 -14.46 -5.35 11.65
CA GLU A 170 -13.38 -4.50 12.14
C GLU A 170 -11.99 -5.07 11.86
N GLY A 171 -11.90 -6.39 11.64
CA GLY A 171 -10.69 -7.06 11.16
C GLY A 171 -10.55 -7.05 9.63
N ASN A 172 -11.56 -6.58 8.89
CA ASN A 172 -11.64 -6.67 7.43
C ASN A 172 -11.59 -5.30 6.71
N PHE A 173 -11.34 -4.20 7.43
CA PHE A 173 -11.41 -2.83 6.86
C PHE A 173 -10.58 -2.61 5.61
N ALA A 174 -9.40 -3.25 5.50
CA ALA A 174 -8.55 -3.07 4.33
C ALA A 174 -9.23 -3.61 3.05
N ALA A 175 -9.93 -4.75 3.14
CA ALA A 175 -10.65 -5.32 2.01
C ALA A 175 -11.90 -4.50 1.68
N ASP A 176 -12.69 -4.10 2.69
CA ASP A 176 -13.86 -3.21 2.51
C ASP A 176 -13.49 -1.83 1.94
N ALA A 177 -12.36 -1.25 2.35
CA ALA A 177 -11.88 -0.01 1.76
C ALA A 177 -11.46 -0.22 0.30
N LEU A 178 -10.92 -1.39 -0.06
CA LEU A 178 -10.50 -1.70 -1.42
C LEU A 178 -11.69 -1.94 -2.36
N THR A 179 -12.80 -2.53 -1.89
CA THR A 179 -14.01 -2.71 -2.72
C THR A 179 -14.61 -1.38 -3.19
N LYS A 180 -14.38 -0.31 -2.44
CA LYS A 180 -14.83 1.06 -2.74
C LYS A 180 -13.93 1.81 -3.72
N ILE A 181 -12.75 1.26 -4.05
CA ILE A 181 -11.82 1.85 -5.01
C ILE A 181 -12.13 1.27 -6.40
N ILE A 182 -12.93 1.99 -7.16
CA ILE A 182 -13.23 1.64 -8.55
C ILE A 182 -12.10 2.19 -9.43
N ILE A 183 -11.21 1.32 -9.91
CA ILE A 183 -10.15 1.72 -10.85
C ILE A 183 -10.68 1.75 -12.28
N SER A 184 -11.57 0.81 -12.62
CA SER A 184 -12.17 0.73 -13.95
C SER A 184 -13.60 0.18 -13.88
N GLU A 185 -14.36 0.41 -14.95
CA GLU A 185 -15.65 -0.26 -15.16
C GLU A 185 -15.50 -1.67 -15.77
N SER A 186 -14.27 -2.13 -15.98
CA SER A 186 -13.98 -3.47 -16.51
C SER A 186 -14.38 -4.57 -15.52
N PHE A 187 -14.80 -5.71 -16.07
CA PHE A 187 -15.01 -6.96 -15.34
C PHE A 187 -13.71 -7.77 -15.18
N GLU A 188 -12.60 -7.26 -15.72
CA GLU A 188 -11.29 -7.87 -15.55
C GLU A 188 -10.76 -7.68 -14.13
N LEU A 189 -10.12 -8.73 -13.62
CA LEU A 189 -9.47 -8.72 -12.32
C LEU A 189 -8.25 -7.80 -12.34
N HIS A 190 -8.33 -6.66 -11.66
CA HIS A 190 -7.19 -5.79 -11.48
C HIS A 190 -6.33 -6.24 -10.31
N ILE A 191 -5.01 -6.35 -10.53
CA ILE A 191 -4.03 -6.75 -9.50
C ILE A 191 -3.19 -5.54 -9.07
N PHE A 192 -3.20 -5.28 -7.78
CA PHE A 192 -2.40 -4.25 -7.13
C PHE A 192 -1.10 -4.84 -6.59
N ASN A 193 0.01 -4.58 -7.26
CA ASN A 193 1.35 -4.96 -6.75
C ASN A 193 1.81 -4.07 -5.58
N HIS A 194 1.21 -2.89 -5.44
CA HIS A 194 1.44 -1.96 -4.33
C HIS A 194 0.11 -1.48 -3.75
N PRO A 195 0.04 -1.20 -2.43
CA PRO A 195 -1.18 -0.73 -1.83
C PRO A 195 -1.55 0.68 -2.34
N PRO A 196 -2.82 0.94 -2.67
CA PRO A 196 -3.30 2.30 -2.92
C PRO A 196 -3.02 3.23 -1.74
N ARG A 197 -2.67 4.50 -2.03
CA ARG A 197 -2.35 5.49 -0.99
C ARG A 197 -3.49 5.68 0.02
N SER A 198 -4.74 5.51 -0.41
CA SER A 198 -5.94 5.57 0.44
C SER A 198 -5.95 4.51 1.56
N LEU A 199 -5.35 3.33 1.34
CA LEU A 199 -5.29 2.27 2.36
C LEU A 199 -4.17 2.47 3.38
N SER A 200 -3.25 3.41 3.16
CA SER A 200 -2.02 3.54 3.97
C SER A 200 -2.26 3.67 5.48
N LEU A 201 -3.30 4.38 5.91
CA LEU A 201 -3.61 4.52 7.34
C LEU A 201 -4.26 3.25 7.91
N ILE A 202 -5.11 2.58 7.13
CA ILE A 202 -5.75 1.31 7.54
C ILE A 202 -4.67 0.22 7.70
N LEU A 203 -3.78 0.09 6.71
CA LEU A 203 -2.68 -0.88 6.78
C LEU A 203 -1.72 -0.58 7.93
N LEU A 204 -1.46 0.69 8.22
CA LEU A 204 -0.65 1.07 9.38
C LEU A 204 -1.35 0.73 10.70
N ALA A 205 -2.65 1.00 10.81
CA ALA A 205 -3.46 0.63 11.96
C ALA A 205 -3.43 -0.89 12.21
N ASP A 206 -3.61 -1.69 11.16
CA ASP A 206 -3.53 -3.15 11.21
C ASP A 206 -2.12 -3.61 11.63
N LYS A 207 -1.07 -2.99 11.09
CA LYS A 207 0.33 -3.36 11.39
C LYS A 207 0.69 -3.16 12.87
N ILE A 208 0.13 -2.13 13.52
CA ILE A 208 0.37 -1.80 14.93
C ILE A 208 -0.68 -2.40 15.88
N GLY A 209 -1.67 -3.12 15.36
CA GLY A 209 -2.73 -3.73 16.18
C GLY A 209 -3.70 -2.71 16.78
N MET A 210 -3.96 -1.61 16.07
CA MET A 210 -4.91 -0.58 16.52
C MET A 210 -6.35 -1.11 16.43
N ALA A 211 -7.00 -1.23 17.58
CA ALA A 211 -8.40 -1.59 17.68
C ALA A 211 -9.33 -0.49 17.15
N VAL A 212 -10.43 -0.91 16.52
CA VAL A 212 -11.53 -0.02 16.12
C VAL A 212 -12.79 -0.43 16.87
N ALA A 213 -13.63 0.55 17.20
CA ALA A 213 -14.93 0.29 17.80
C ALA A 213 -15.83 -0.53 16.86
N ARG A 214 -16.76 -1.30 17.43
CA ARG A 214 -17.71 -2.09 16.64
C ARG A 214 -18.52 -1.21 15.67
N HIS A 215 -18.58 -1.60 14.40
CA HIS A 215 -19.17 -0.81 13.29
C HIS A 215 -18.53 0.57 13.06
N GLY A 216 -17.35 0.83 13.63
CA GLY A 216 -16.67 2.10 13.53
C GLY A 216 -15.80 2.21 12.28
N ALA A 217 -15.37 3.43 11.97
CA ALA A 217 -14.16 3.67 11.20
C ALA A 217 -13.08 4.18 12.17
N LEU A 218 -11.85 4.34 11.69
CA LEU A 218 -10.82 5.04 12.45
C LEU A 218 -11.34 6.42 12.87
N ASP A 219 -11.33 6.72 14.17
CA ASP A 219 -11.79 8.01 14.67
C ASP A 219 -10.78 9.13 14.36
N ARG A 220 -11.18 10.39 14.59
CA ARG A 220 -10.32 11.56 14.27
C ARG A 220 -8.99 11.54 15.03
N ASN A 221 -8.96 11.08 16.27
CA ASN A 221 -7.75 11.01 17.09
C ASN A 221 -6.85 9.86 16.61
N GLN A 222 -7.42 8.70 16.30
CA GLN A 222 -6.71 7.58 15.68
C GLN A 222 -6.07 7.99 14.35
N ILE A 223 -6.82 8.65 13.48
CA ILE A 223 -6.32 9.17 12.20
C ILE A 223 -5.17 10.17 12.43
N LYS A 224 -5.31 11.09 13.39
CA LYS A 224 -4.25 12.06 13.71
C LYS A 224 -2.98 11.36 14.18
N HIS A 225 -3.11 10.39 15.08
CA HIS A 225 -1.99 9.58 15.57
C HIS A 225 -1.31 8.82 14.43
N LEU A 226 -2.07 8.10 13.60
CA LEU A 226 -1.53 7.33 12.47
C LEU A 226 -0.81 8.22 11.44
N LYS A 227 -1.31 9.45 11.19
CA LYS A 227 -0.64 10.41 10.30
C LYS A 227 0.72 10.84 10.84
N VAL A 228 0.84 11.07 12.14
CA VAL A 228 2.12 11.41 12.79
C VAL A 228 3.07 10.22 12.71
N LEU A 229 2.62 9.05 13.16
CA LEU A 229 3.42 7.82 13.14
C LEU A 229 3.92 7.47 11.73
N ARG A 230 3.05 7.62 10.71
CA ARG A 230 3.44 7.40 9.30
C ARG A 230 4.59 8.32 8.89
N ARG A 231 4.53 9.60 9.26
CA ARG A 231 5.61 10.57 8.93
C ARG A 231 6.91 10.19 9.62
N GLU A 232 6.86 9.81 10.90
CA GLU A 232 8.04 9.38 11.66
C GLU A 232 8.67 8.11 11.07
N LEU A 233 7.85 7.12 10.71
CA LEU A 233 8.33 5.89 10.08
C LEU A 233 8.94 6.15 8.70
N LEU A 234 8.33 7.03 7.89
CA LEU A 234 8.89 7.45 6.60
C LEU A 234 10.22 8.17 6.80
N ALA A 235 10.33 9.07 7.78
CA ALA A 235 11.56 9.79 8.07
C ALA A 235 12.69 8.85 8.53
N ARG A 236 12.38 7.79 9.29
CA ARG A 236 13.36 6.79 9.73
C ARG A 236 13.82 5.85 8.61
N ASN A 237 12.97 5.57 7.64
CA ASN A 237 13.24 4.65 6.52
C ASN A 237 13.71 5.35 5.23
N LEU A 238 13.88 6.68 5.26
CA LEU A 238 14.50 7.44 4.18
C LEU A 238 16.02 7.25 4.26
N HIS A 239 16.54 6.25 3.56
CA HIS A 239 17.98 5.96 3.51
C HIS A 239 18.72 6.83 2.49
N TRP A 240 18.04 7.26 1.41
CA TRP A 240 18.62 8.14 0.40
C TRP A 240 17.53 8.92 -0.35
N TRP A 241 17.91 10.07 -0.89
CA TRP A 241 17.12 10.89 -1.81
C TRP A 241 17.96 11.21 -3.05
N HIS A 242 17.33 11.27 -4.22
CA HIS A 242 17.93 11.83 -5.43
C HIS A 242 17.06 13.00 -5.86
N ALA A 243 17.50 14.21 -5.55
CA ALA A 243 16.83 15.42 -5.99
C ALA A 243 17.12 15.62 -7.49
N VAL A 244 16.07 15.87 -8.27
CA VAL A 244 16.19 16.23 -9.68
C VAL A 244 15.55 17.60 -9.86
N ALA A 245 16.23 18.47 -10.59
CA ALA A 245 15.70 19.75 -11.03
C ALA A 245 15.77 19.78 -12.56
N SER A 246 14.75 20.34 -13.18
CA SER A 246 14.72 20.66 -14.61
C SER A 246 14.49 22.16 -14.76
N TRP A 247 15.13 22.76 -15.73
CA TRP A 247 14.91 24.15 -16.13
C TRP A 247 14.79 24.17 -17.65
N THR A 248 14.06 25.16 -18.16
CA THR A 248 13.84 25.41 -19.60
C THR A 248 14.27 26.83 -19.91
N TRP A 249 14.69 27.09 -21.13
CA TRP A 249 15.04 28.45 -21.53
C TRP A 249 13.80 29.35 -21.68
N ASP A 250 13.89 30.57 -21.14
CA ASP A 250 12.87 31.62 -21.36
C ASP A 250 13.10 32.30 -22.72
N ALA A 251 12.72 31.61 -23.79
CA ALA A 251 12.78 32.11 -25.16
C ALA A 251 11.36 32.33 -25.72
N GLN A 252 11.19 33.35 -26.56
CA GLN A 252 9.89 33.65 -27.19
C GLN A 252 9.41 32.53 -28.13
N ASP A 253 10.36 31.81 -28.73
CA ASP A 253 10.12 30.63 -29.57
C ASP A 253 10.63 29.37 -28.86
N GLU A 254 10.10 28.21 -29.23
CA GLU A 254 10.50 26.91 -28.65
C GLU A 254 11.61 26.20 -29.46
N THR A 255 11.91 26.69 -30.68
CA THR A 255 12.83 26.03 -31.61
C THR A 255 13.82 26.98 -32.26
N CYS A 256 15.02 26.47 -32.55
CA CYS A 256 16.06 27.23 -33.22
C CYS A 256 15.72 27.46 -34.70
N GLY A 257 15.66 28.72 -35.14
CA GLY A 257 15.36 29.09 -36.54
C GLY A 257 16.37 28.59 -37.60
N ILE A 258 17.55 28.11 -37.19
CA ILE A 258 18.59 27.57 -38.09
C ILE A 258 18.44 26.05 -38.23
N CYS A 259 18.52 25.31 -37.11
CA CYS A 259 18.52 23.83 -37.14
C CYS A 259 17.14 23.20 -36.89
N ARG A 260 16.13 24.00 -36.54
CA ARG A 260 14.74 23.58 -36.24
C ARG A 260 14.59 22.58 -35.10
N MET A 261 15.62 22.41 -34.28
CA MET A 261 15.57 21.61 -33.05
C MET A 261 15.06 22.46 -31.89
N ALA A 262 14.40 21.81 -30.93
CA ALA A 262 13.98 22.44 -29.68
C ALA A 262 15.19 23.02 -28.94
N PHE A 263 14.99 24.16 -28.29
CA PHE A 263 16.07 24.83 -27.56
C PHE A 263 16.57 24.08 -26.32
N ASP A 264 15.73 23.24 -25.73
CA ASP A 264 16.13 22.34 -24.64
C ASP A 264 16.79 21.04 -25.15
N GLY A 265 16.97 20.92 -26.48
CA GLY A 265 17.57 19.77 -27.16
C GLY A 265 18.98 20.02 -27.68
N CYS A 266 19.52 19.05 -28.43
CA CYS A 266 20.81 19.18 -29.10
C CYS A 266 20.66 19.80 -30.48
N CYS A 267 21.53 20.73 -30.85
CA CYS A 267 21.77 21.04 -32.26
C CYS A 267 22.46 19.85 -32.96
N PRO A 268 22.49 19.78 -34.30
CA PRO A 268 23.11 18.69 -35.05
C PRO A 268 24.59 18.43 -34.74
N ASP A 269 25.31 19.44 -34.25
CA ASP A 269 26.73 19.36 -33.92
C ASP A 269 26.98 18.93 -32.44
N CYS A 270 25.93 18.75 -31.63
CA CYS A 270 26.03 18.39 -30.21
C CYS A 270 25.57 16.96 -29.92
N LYS A 271 26.19 16.33 -28.90
CA LYS A 271 25.81 14.99 -28.42
C LYS A 271 24.91 15.00 -27.18
N LEU A 272 24.99 16.05 -26.36
CA LEU A 272 24.22 16.22 -25.13
C LEU A 272 23.75 17.68 -25.03
N PRO A 273 22.53 17.95 -24.51
CA PRO A 273 22.06 19.31 -24.25
C PRO A 273 22.80 19.89 -23.03
N GLY A 274 23.15 21.17 -23.05
CA GLY A 274 23.83 21.83 -21.92
C GLY A 274 24.84 22.91 -22.33
N ASP A 275 25.82 23.12 -21.44
CA ASP A 275 26.75 24.27 -21.46
C ASP A 275 27.68 24.34 -22.68
N ASP A 276 27.85 23.24 -23.41
CA ASP A 276 28.67 23.21 -24.63
C ASP A 276 28.01 23.93 -25.81
N CYS A 277 26.68 24.13 -25.77
CA CYS A 277 25.95 24.84 -26.82
C CYS A 277 24.74 25.59 -26.23
N PRO A 278 24.98 26.65 -25.45
CA PRO A 278 23.92 27.44 -24.84
C PRO A 278 23.10 28.17 -25.90
N LEU A 279 21.95 28.70 -25.48
CA LEU A 279 21.21 29.65 -26.29
C LEU A 279 21.89 31.01 -26.29
N ILE A 280 21.89 31.62 -27.48
CA ILE A 280 22.47 32.93 -27.71
C ILE A 280 21.42 33.82 -28.36
N TRP A 281 21.24 35.01 -27.79
CA TRP A 281 20.34 36.02 -28.30
C TRP A 281 21.08 37.04 -29.14
N GLY A 282 20.47 37.43 -30.25
CA GLY A 282 20.88 38.63 -30.96
C GLY A 282 20.29 39.88 -30.32
N ALA A 283 20.88 41.05 -30.57
CA ALA A 283 20.30 42.35 -30.21
C ALA A 283 18.89 42.56 -30.79
N CYS A 284 18.52 41.78 -31.83
CA CYS A 284 17.18 41.70 -32.38
C CYS A 284 16.20 40.77 -31.63
N ASN A 285 16.59 40.26 -30.45
CA ASN A 285 15.85 39.33 -29.59
C ASN A 285 15.56 37.92 -30.15
N HIS A 286 16.09 37.55 -31.32
CA HIS A 286 16.02 36.15 -31.79
C HIS A 286 17.08 35.28 -31.11
N ALA A 287 16.68 34.08 -30.71
CA ALA A 287 17.54 33.11 -30.06
C ALA A 287 17.97 31.97 -31.01
N PHE A 288 19.20 31.49 -30.85
CA PHE A 288 19.73 30.35 -31.59
C PHE A 288 20.66 29.53 -30.71
N HIS A 289 20.84 28.25 -31.03
CA HIS A 289 21.95 27.46 -30.50
C HIS A 289 23.29 28.11 -30.89
N LEU A 290 24.23 28.21 -29.95
CA LEU A 290 25.56 28.80 -30.15
C LEU A 290 26.26 28.27 -31.41
N HIS A 291 26.36 26.93 -31.58
CA HIS A 291 27.01 26.34 -32.74
C HIS A 291 26.32 26.70 -34.06
N CYS A 292 24.98 26.74 -34.06
CA CYS A 292 24.21 27.10 -35.24
C CYS A 292 24.51 28.54 -35.68
N ILE A 293 24.48 29.49 -34.74
CA ILE A 293 24.66 30.90 -35.08
C ILE A 293 26.11 31.23 -35.42
N LEU A 294 27.09 30.64 -34.74
CA LEU A 294 28.51 30.82 -35.09
C LEU A 294 28.80 30.29 -36.49
N LYS A 295 28.29 29.11 -36.84
CA LYS A 295 28.44 28.53 -38.19
C LYS A 295 27.81 29.41 -39.26
N TRP A 296 26.63 29.98 -38.97
CA TRP A 296 25.94 30.91 -39.87
C TRP A 296 26.71 32.21 -40.07
N VAL A 297 27.18 32.84 -38.99
CA VAL A 297 27.97 34.08 -39.04
C VAL A 297 29.27 33.86 -39.80
N ASN A 298 30.00 32.78 -39.51
CA ASN A 298 31.28 32.45 -40.15
C ASN A 298 31.15 32.07 -41.63
N SER A 299 29.96 31.70 -42.10
CA SER A 299 29.70 31.40 -43.51
C SER A 299 29.50 32.65 -44.39
N GLN A 300 29.38 33.84 -43.79
CA GLN A 300 29.14 35.10 -44.50
C GLN A 300 30.45 35.85 -44.75
N THR A 301 30.65 36.31 -45.99
CA THR A 301 31.91 36.92 -46.47
C THR A 301 32.07 38.41 -46.17
N SER A 302 31.03 39.12 -45.76
CA SER A 302 31.09 40.58 -45.54
C SER A 302 30.50 40.99 -44.20
N GLN A 303 29.17 41.00 -44.10
CA GLN A 303 28.47 41.41 -42.89
C GLN A 303 27.45 40.33 -42.56
N ALA A 304 27.52 39.81 -41.33
CA ALA A 304 26.63 38.76 -40.90
C ALA A 304 25.25 39.30 -40.56
N HIS A 305 24.20 38.68 -41.09
CA HIS A 305 22.81 39.04 -40.81
C HIS A 305 22.10 37.95 -40.01
N CYS A 306 21.13 38.35 -39.20
CA CYS A 306 20.24 37.46 -38.48
C CYS A 306 19.43 36.58 -39.45
N PRO A 307 19.41 35.24 -39.28
CA PRO A 307 18.64 34.33 -40.15
C PRO A 307 17.14 34.62 -40.19
N MET A 308 16.56 35.15 -39.10
CA MET A 308 15.11 35.32 -38.94
C MET A 308 14.63 36.68 -39.47
N CYS A 309 15.31 37.76 -39.10
CA CYS A 309 14.85 39.12 -39.42
C CYS A 309 15.75 39.90 -40.38
N ARG A 310 16.88 39.32 -40.80
CA ARG A 310 17.85 39.90 -41.75
C ARG A 310 18.49 41.22 -41.32
N ARG A 311 18.31 41.66 -40.08
CA ARG A 311 19.09 42.77 -39.50
C ARG A 311 20.54 42.33 -39.28
N GLU A 312 21.47 43.28 -39.25
CA GLU A 312 22.87 43.02 -38.89
C GLU A 312 22.95 42.23 -37.56
N TRP A 313 23.75 41.16 -37.54
CA TRP A 313 23.90 40.31 -36.39
C TRP A 313 24.85 40.93 -35.37
N GLN A 314 24.34 41.17 -34.17
CA GLN A 314 25.10 41.55 -32.99
C GLN A 314 24.63 40.70 -31.83
N PHE A 315 25.56 40.19 -31.03
CA PHE A 315 25.24 39.47 -29.81
C PHE A 315 24.56 40.44 -28.83
N LYS A 316 23.50 39.97 -28.17
CA LYS A 316 22.87 40.72 -27.08
C LYS A 316 23.84 40.69 -25.89
N GLU A 317 24.15 41.88 -25.36
CA GLU A 317 24.96 42.05 -24.14
C GLU A 317 24.31 41.37 -22.93
#